data_AF-A0A3B8L7H9-F1
#
_entry.id   AF-A0A3B8L7H9-F1
#
_cell.length_a   1.000
_cell.length_b   1.000
_cell.length_c   1.000
_cell.angle_alpha   90.00
_cell.angle_beta   90.00
_cell.angle_gamma   90.00
#
_symmetry.space_group_name_H-M   'P 1'
#
loop_
_entity.id
_entity.type
_entity.pdbx_description
1 polymer ?
#
loop_
_entity_poly.entity_id
_entity_poly.type
_entity_poly.pdbx_seq_one_letter_code
_entity_poly.pdbx_strand_id
1 'polypeptide(L)'
;MNKSSMDRRAFLRNSSAAALLFTVPTWVWSTGCGSGPEVVEKNETWEKDAAALEAKGTVLTKEEPGKWSEKVTPHIPAATFNEGANSVDVVVPHPMTTEHWISDVYIKNQDGIVIGYQKWEAKAYEGDEAKAAKATFTLPAGTTMIAMYSYCNLHDHWKVEGTKIG
;
A
#
# COMPACT_ATOMS: atom_id res chain seq x y z
N MET A 1 -52.28 51.50 -4.36
CA MET A 1 -51.39 50.33 -4.34
C MET A 1 -49.98 50.76 -4.71
N ASN A 2 -48.98 50.03 -4.20
CA ASN A 2 -47.52 50.18 -4.33
C ASN A 2 -46.83 51.33 -3.56
N LYS A 3 -46.50 51.02 -2.29
CA LYS A 3 -45.38 51.65 -1.56
C LYS A 3 -44.08 51.02 -2.07
N SER A 4 -43.20 51.79 -2.71
CA SER A 4 -41.83 51.37 -2.99
C SER A 4 -40.95 51.74 -1.80
N SER A 5 -40.46 50.73 -1.08
CA SER A 5 -39.49 50.89 0.01
C SER A 5 -38.12 51.27 -0.57
N MET A 6 -37.54 52.37 -0.08
CA MET A 6 -36.12 52.66 -0.28
C MET A 6 -35.32 51.87 0.75
N ASP A 7 -34.45 50.96 0.29
CA ASP A 7 -33.45 50.35 1.16
C ASP A 7 -32.16 51.17 1.16
N ARG A 8 -31.90 51.80 2.30
CA ARG A 8 -30.72 52.61 2.59
C ARG A 8 -29.70 51.76 3.32
N ARG A 9 -28.82 51.07 2.59
CA ARG A 9 -27.49 50.71 3.10
C ARG A 9 -26.45 50.89 2.01
N ALA A 10 -25.98 52.13 1.93
CA ALA A 10 -24.72 52.49 1.31
C ALA A 10 -23.57 51.79 2.03
N PHE A 11 -22.71 51.08 1.30
CA PHE A 11 -21.29 51.03 1.63
C PHE A 11 -20.44 50.46 0.47
N LEU A 12 -19.49 51.28 0.00
CA LEU A 12 -18.23 50.95 -0.70
C LEU A 12 -18.33 50.34 -2.13
N ARG A 13 -18.17 51.14 -3.18
CA ARG A 13 -16.89 51.59 -3.80
C ARG A 13 -15.97 50.44 -4.26
N ASN A 14 -16.07 50.16 -5.56
CA ASN A 14 -14.98 50.05 -6.53
C ASN A 14 -13.57 49.76 -5.96
N SER A 15 -13.07 48.53 -6.12
CA SER A 15 -11.63 48.23 -6.11
C SER A 15 -11.36 46.88 -6.78
N SER A 16 -10.70 46.95 -7.94
CA SER A 16 -10.15 45.85 -8.72
C SER A 16 -9.13 45.05 -7.90
N ALA A 17 -9.19 43.72 -7.95
CA ALA A 17 -8.10 42.85 -7.51
C ALA A 17 -7.64 42.01 -8.70
N ALA A 18 -6.53 42.42 -9.32
CA ALA A 18 -5.79 41.59 -10.24
C ALA A 18 -5.10 40.49 -9.43
N ALA A 19 -5.43 39.23 -9.71
CA ALA A 19 -4.73 38.09 -9.14
C ALA A 19 -3.34 37.98 -9.80
N LEU A 20 -2.32 38.51 -9.12
CA LEU A 20 -0.92 38.25 -9.45
C LEU A 20 -0.60 36.82 -9.01
N LEU A 21 -0.55 35.90 -9.97
CA LEU A 21 0.02 34.56 -9.78
C LEU A 21 1.55 34.70 -9.69
N PHE A 22 2.08 34.62 -8.47
CA PHE A 22 3.51 34.46 -8.27
C PHE A 22 3.87 32.99 -8.48
N THR A 23 4.51 32.67 -9.59
CA THR A 23 5.20 31.39 -9.74
C THR A 23 6.43 31.42 -8.85
N VAL A 24 6.38 30.73 -7.72
CA VAL A 24 7.55 30.56 -6.84
C VAL A 24 8.50 29.55 -7.50
N PRO A 25 9.75 29.92 -7.82
CA PRO A 25 10.69 28.99 -8.41
C PRO A 25 11.15 27.96 -7.37
N THR A 26 11.42 26.73 -7.84
CA THR A 26 11.63 25.51 -7.03
C THR A 26 12.89 25.49 -6.15
N TRP A 27 13.59 26.62 -6.00
CA TRP A 27 14.82 26.73 -5.21
C TRP A 27 14.67 27.55 -3.91
N VAL A 28 13.45 28.00 -3.56
CA VAL A 28 13.16 28.76 -2.32
C VAL A 28 12.68 27.84 -1.18
N TRP A 29 13.37 26.73 -0.93
CA TRP A 29 13.16 25.90 0.27
C TRP A 29 14.52 25.40 0.78
N SER A 30 15.31 26.30 1.34
CA SER A 30 16.47 25.88 2.14
C SER A 30 16.74 26.89 3.23
N THR A 31 15.91 26.85 4.27
CA THR A 31 16.25 27.18 5.67
C THR A 31 15.07 26.86 6.59
N GLY A 32 15.18 25.76 7.35
CA GLY A 32 14.57 25.67 8.68
C GLY A 32 13.18 25.01 8.82
N CYS A 33 13.20 23.85 9.48
CA CYS A 33 12.14 23.27 10.30
C CYS A 33 10.79 22.93 9.63
N GLY A 34 10.66 21.68 9.19
CA GLY A 34 9.39 21.08 8.77
C GLY A 34 9.58 20.21 7.54
N SER A 35 10.18 19.04 7.70
CA SER A 35 9.98 17.97 6.73
C SER A 35 8.49 17.64 6.74
N GLY A 36 7.77 18.08 5.71
CA GLY A 36 6.45 17.51 5.39
C GLY A 36 6.55 15.97 5.31
N PRO A 37 5.43 15.25 5.29
CA PRO A 37 5.46 13.79 5.22
C PRO A 37 6.37 13.38 4.06
N GLU A 38 7.38 12.58 4.37
CA GLU A 38 8.30 12.03 3.38
C GLU A 38 7.45 11.28 2.34
N VAL A 39 7.52 11.74 1.09
CA VAL A 39 6.76 11.11 0.01
C VAL A 39 7.46 9.80 -0.30
N VAL A 40 6.78 8.69 -0.04
CA VAL A 40 7.27 7.35 -0.42
C VAL A 40 7.27 7.26 -1.95
N GLU A 41 8.45 7.19 -2.55
CA GLU A 41 8.59 7.01 -4.00
C GLU A 41 8.15 5.60 -4.41
N LYS A 42 7.36 5.51 -5.48
CA LYS A 42 6.88 4.23 -6.02
C LYS A 42 8.00 3.48 -6.70
N ASN A 43 8.11 2.19 -6.42
CA ASN A 43 8.90 1.29 -7.26
C ASN A 43 8.07 0.84 -8.47
N GLU A 44 8.34 1.37 -9.65
CA GLU A 44 7.57 1.10 -10.87
C GLU A 44 7.48 -0.39 -11.22
N THR A 45 8.53 -1.16 -10.94
CA THR A 45 8.54 -2.61 -11.21
C THR A 45 7.60 -3.34 -10.25
N TRP A 46 7.68 -3.04 -8.95
CA TRP A 46 6.81 -3.66 -7.95
C TRP A 46 5.34 -3.30 -8.18
N GLU A 47 5.04 -2.05 -8.53
CA GLU A 47 3.69 -1.60 -8.85
C GLU A 47 3.13 -2.36 -10.06
N LYS A 48 3.94 -2.50 -11.12
CA LYS A 48 3.55 -3.24 -12.31
C LYS A 48 3.30 -4.72 -12.03
N ASP A 49 4.19 -5.36 -11.28
CA ASP A 49 4.08 -6.79 -10.98
C ASP A 49 2.88 -7.08 -10.05
N ALA A 50 2.68 -6.27 -9.01
CA ALA A 50 1.51 -6.36 -8.15
C ALA A 50 0.20 -6.16 -8.94
N ALA A 51 0.13 -5.13 -9.79
CA ALA A 51 -1.04 -4.90 -10.63
C ALA A 51 -1.30 -6.06 -11.60
N ALA A 52 -0.25 -6.68 -12.15
CA ALA A 52 -0.39 -7.85 -13.00
C ALA A 52 -0.97 -9.06 -12.25
N LEU A 53 -0.61 -9.27 -10.98
CA LEU A 53 -1.19 -10.33 -10.14
C LEU A 53 -2.64 -10.04 -9.78
N GLU A 54 -2.97 -8.80 -9.42
CA GLU A 54 -4.33 -8.36 -9.10
C GLU A 54 -5.27 -8.46 -10.31
N ALA A 55 -4.74 -8.36 -11.53
CA ALA A 55 -5.50 -8.51 -12.76
C ALA A 55 -5.80 -9.97 -13.15
N LYS A 56 -5.18 -10.97 -12.52
CA LYS A 56 -5.37 -12.40 -12.87
C LYS A 56 -6.71 -12.97 -12.38
N GLY A 57 -7.37 -12.31 -11.43
CA GLY A 57 -8.62 -12.77 -10.86
C GLY A 57 -8.98 -12.06 -9.56
N THR A 58 -9.97 -12.59 -8.86
CA THR A 58 -10.39 -12.05 -7.56
C THR A 58 -9.28 -12.23 -6.54
N VAL A 59 -8.98 -11.16 -5.81
CA VAL A 59 -8.12 -11.20 -4.62
C VAL A 59 -8.95 -11.74 -3.45
N LEU A 60 -8.58 -12.92 -2.97
CA LEU A 60 -9.31 -13.66 -1.95
C LEU A 60 -8.94 -13.19 -0.55
N THR A 61 -9.89 -13.30 0.38
CA THR A 61 -9.67 -13.01 1.79
C THR A 61 -10.05 -14.23 2.62
N LYS A 62 -9.77 -14.16 3.93
CA LYS A 62 -10.23 -15.19 4.86
C LYS A 62 -11.76 -15.29 4.86
N GLU A 63 -12.44 -14.16 4.76
CA GLU A 63 -13.89 -14.03 4.81
C GLU A 63 -14.53 -14.40 3.46
N GLU A 64 -13.83 -14.16 2.35
CA GLU A 64 -14.29 -14.42 0.99
C GLU A 64 -13.29 -15.32 0.23
N PRO A 65 -13.15 -16.61 0.61
CA PRO A 65 -12.15 -17.50 0.03
C PRO A 65 -12.56 -18.09 -1.32
N GLY A 66 -13.78 -17.80 -1.80
CA GLY A 66 -14.33 -18.37 -3.02
C GLY A 66 -14.34 -19.91 -2.99
N LYS A 67 -13.86 -20.53 -4.07
CA LYS A 67 -13.75 -22.00 -4.19
C LYS A 67 -12.68 -22.62 -3.27
N TRP A 68 -11.84 -21.81 -2.62
CA TRP A 68 -10.69 -22.25 -1.83
C TRP A 68 -10.91 -22.19 -0.32
N SER A 69 -12.15 -22.39 0.14
CA SER A 69 -12.51 -22.34 1.56
C SER A 69 -11.65 -23.23 2.47
N GLU A 70 -11.15 -24.36 1.97
CA GLU A 70 -10.27 -25.28 2.71
C GLU A 70 -8.78 -24.91 2.65
N LYS A 71 -8.41 -23.86 1.89
CA LYS A 71 -7.02 -23.46 1.67
C LYS A 71 -6.68 -22.11 2.31
N VAL A 72 -7.58 -21.52 3.07
CA VAL A 72 -7.36 -20.20 3.69
C VAL A 72 -6.10 -20.18 4.57
N THR A 73 -6.01 -21.07 5.55
CA THR A 73 -4.92 -21.07 6.54
C THR A 73 -3.51 -21.07 5.92
N PRO A 74 -3.17 -21.94 4.95
CA PRO A 74 -1.82 -21.95 4.37
C PRO A 74 -1.53 -20.77 3.43
N HIS A 75 -2.51 -19.97 3.03
CA HIS A 75 -2.30 -18.89 2.04
C HIS A 75 -2.50 -17.49 2.58
N ILE A 76 -2.97 -17.34 3.83
CA ILE A 76 -3.12 -16.02 4.43
C ILE A 76 -1.76 -15.56 5.00
N PRO A 77 -1.21 -14.42 4.53
CA PRO A 77 0.03 -13.88 5.08
C PRO A 77 -0.16 -13.38 6.51
N ALA A 78 0.86 -13.57 7.35
CA ALA A 78 0.93 -13.03 8.71
C ALA A 78 2.15 -12.13 8.87
N ALA A 79 2.00 -11.04 9.64
CA ALA A 79 3.06 -10.09 9.93
C ALA A 79 3.56 -10.17 11.37
N THR A 80 4.87 -9.99 11.55
CA THR A 80 5.52 -9.68 12.83
C THR A 80 6.31 -8.38 12.66
N PHE A 81 5.96 -7.34 13.41
CA PHE A 81 6.65 -6.04 13.33
C PHE A 81 7.86 -6.01 14.25
N ASN A 82 8.98 -5.49 13.72
CA ASN A 82 10.23 -5.32 14.43
C ASN A 82 10.41 -3.82 14.73
N GLU A 83 9.79 -3.34 15.82
CA GLU A 83 9.75 -1.91 16.19
C GLU A 83 11.13 -1.25 16.26
N GLY A 84 12.15 -1.97 16.74
CA GLY A 84 13.53 -1.47 16.82
C GLY A 84 14.28 -1.41 15.48
N ALA A 85 13.76 -2.05 14.43
CA ALA A 85 14.40 -2.16 13.11
C ALA A 85 13.58 -1.52 11.98
N ASN A 86 12.42 -0.93 12.29
CA ASN A 86 11.48 -0.37 11.31
C ASN A 86 11.23 -1.33 10.13
N SER A 87 10.99 -2.59 10.44
CA SER A 87 10.78 -3.66 9.46
C SER A 87 9.64 -4.57 9.88
N VAL A 88 9.16 -5.35 8.92
CA VAL A 88 8.12 -6.38 9.14
C VAL A 88 8.58 -7.70 8.52
N ASP A 89 8.42 -8.77 9.27
CA ASP A 89 8.55 -10.13 8.77
C ASP A 89 7.18 -10.64 8.34
N VAL A 90 7.04 -10.96 7.06
CA VAL A 90 5.83 -11.54 6.46
C VAL A 90 6.06 -13.02 6.23
N VAL A 91 5.16 -13.84 6.77
CA VAL A 91 5.20 -15.31 6.65
C VAL A 91 3.91 -15.81 6.04
N VAL A 92 4.01 -16.59 4.98
CA VAL A 92 2.90 -17.37 4.42
C VAL A 92 3.18 -18.85 4.76
N PRO A 93 2.36 -19.50 5.62
CA PRO A 93 2.61 -20.85 6.12
C PRO A 93 2.23 -21.92 5.07
N HIS A 94 2.85 -21.82 3.90
CA HIS A 94 2.62 -22.63 2.72
C HIS A 94 3.83 -23.53 2.42
N PRO A 95 3.65 -24.84 2.21
CA PRO A 95 4.73 -25.72 1.77
C PRO A 95 5.24 -25.34 0.38
N MET A 96 6.55 -25.12 0.25
CA MET A 96 7.18 -24.69 -0.99
C MET A 96 7.79 -25.90 -1.72
N THR A 97 7.25 -26.26 -2.88
CA THR A 97 7.81 -27.29 -3.77
C THR A 97 7.99 -26.74 -5.19
N THR A 98 8.69 -27.49 -6.05
CA THR A 98 8.88 -27.11 -7.46
C THR A 98 7.55 -26.94 -8.21
N GLU A 99 6.54 -27.74 -7.88
CA GLU A 99 5.23 -27.76 -8.55
C GLU A 99 4.20 -26.85 -7.87
N HIS A 100 4.38 -26.54 -6.60
CA HIS A 100 3.39 -25.83 -5.80
C HIS A 100 4.08 -24.95 -4.76
N TRP A 101 4.04 -23.63 -4.97
CA TRP A 101 4.71 -22.65 -4.13
C TRP A 101 3.97 -21.31 -4.14
N ILE A 102 4.34 -20.45 -3.19
CA ILE A 102 4.00 -19.03 -3.21
C ILE A 102 4.99 -18.32 -4.14
N SER A 103 4.52 -17.85 -5.29
CA SER A 103 5.39 -17.20 -6.25
C SER A 103 5.73 -15.77 -5.85
N ASP A 104 4.81 -15.08 -5.18
CA ASP A 104 4.98 -13.66 -4.87
C ASP A 104 4.36 -13.33 -3.51
N VAL A 105 5.04 -12.48 -2.75
CA VAL A 105 4.53 -11.80 -1.56
C VAL A 105 4.85 -10.32 -1.71
N TYR A 106 3.88 -9.46 -1.47
CA TYR A 106 4.09 -8.02 -1.48
C TYR A 106 3.22 -7.31 -0.45
N ILE A 107 3.64 -6.11 -0.09
CA ILE A 107 2.95 -5.28 0.89
C ILE A 107 2.67 -3.89 0.32
N LYS A 108 1.48 -3.37 0.61
CA LYS A 108 1.07 -2.01 0.28
C LYS A 108 0.89 -1.19 1.56
N ASN A 109 1.29 0.07 1.56
CA ASN A 109 1.07 0.98 2.69
C ASN A 109 -0.38 1.51 2.73
N GLN A 110 -0.67 2.42 3.67
CA GLN A 110 -1.97 3.10 3.79
C GLN A 110 -2.43 3.86 2.53
N ASP A 111 -1.48 4.27 1.67
CA ASP A 111 -1.75 5.01 0.43
C ASP A 111 -1.88 4.07 -0.79
N GLY A 112 -1.82 2.76 -0.56
CA GLY A 112 -1.87 1.73 -1.61
C GLY A 112 -0.59 1.57 -2.42
N ILE A 113 0.51 2.22 -2.01
CA ILE A 113 1.83 2.14 -2.64
C ILE A 113 2.48 0.81 -2.27
N VAL A 114 3.05 0.10 -3.25
CA VAL A 114 3.83 -1.11 -2.98
C VAL A 114 5.17 -0.73 -2.36
N ILE A 115 5.36 -1.09 -1.09
CA ILE A 115 6.54 -0.73 -0.29
C ILE A 115 7.47 -1.92 0.01
N GLY A 116 7.10 -3.11 -0.45
CA GLY A 116 7.93 -4.31 -0.35
C GLY A 116 7.41 -5.40 -1.29
N TYR A 117 8.32 -6.13 -1.93
CA TYR A 117 8.00 -7.18 -2.87
C TYR A 117 9.07 -8.27 -2.80
N GLN A 118 8.64 -9.53 -2.73
CA GLN A 118 9.49 -10.70 -2.81
C GLN A 118 8.90 -11.69 -3.82
N LYS A 119 9.75 -12.16 -4.73
CA LYS A 119 9.41 -13.15 -5.74
C LYS A 119 10.20 -14.43 -5.54
N TRP A 120 9.58 -15.55 -5.86
CA TRP A 120 10.20 -16.87 -5.88
C TRP A 120 9.91 -17.60 -7.19
N GLU A 121 10.89 -18.39 -7.62
CA GLU A 121 10.82 -19.22 -8.82
C GLU A 121 10.62 -20.69 -8.47
N ALA A 122 10.10 -21.48 -9.39
CA ALA A 122 10.00 -22.93 -9.24
C ALA A 122 11.40 -23.54 -9.01
N LYS A 123 11.62 -24.11 -7.82
CA LYS A 123 12.84 -24.87 -7.50
C LYS A 123 12.55 -25.92 -6.43
N ALA A 124 13.50 -26.84 -6.23
CA ALA A 124 13.50 -27.71 -5.07
C ALA A 124 13.93 -26.89 -3.84
N TYR A 125 12.95 -26.49 -3.01
CA TYR A 125 13.22 -25.86 -1.73
C TYR A 125 13.59 -26.90 -0.68
N GLU A 126 14.51 -26.54 0.22
CA GLU A 126 15.00 -27.43 1.26
C GLU A 126 14.99 -26.74 2.62
N GLY A 127 15.06 -27.53 3.69
CA GLY A 127 15.15 -27.02 5.06
C GLY A 127 13.94 -26.16 5.47
N ASP A 128 14.21 -24.95 5.93
CA ASP A 128 13.16 -24.03 6.38
C ASP A 128 12.45 -23.30 5.23
N GLU A 129 13.11 -23.16 4.07
CA GLU A 129 12.47 -22.56 2.87
C GLU A 129 11.35 -23.46 2.33
N ALA A 130 11.47 -24.78 2.50
CA ALA A 130 10.45 -25.74 2.09
C ALA A 130 9.14 -25.64 2.91
N LYS A 131 9.18 -25.01 4.09
CA LYS A 131 8.06 -25.02 5.05
C LYS A 131 7.15 -23.80 4.94
N ALA A 132 7.68 -22.67 4.46
CA ALA A 132 6.95 -21.41 4.38
C ALA A 132 7.68 -20.42 3.46
N ALA A 133 6.91 -19.56 2.79
CA ALA A 133 7.46 -18.36 2.18
C ALA A 133 7.64 -17.28 3.25
N LYS A 134 8.86 -16.74 3.36
CA LYS A 134 9.24 -15.74 4.38
C LYS A 134 9.96 -14.58 3.72
N ALA A 135 9.50 -13.36 3.98
CA ALA A 135 10.14 -12.14 3.49
C ALA A 135 10.18 -11.08 4.59
N THR A 136 11.28 -10.35 4.67
CA THR A 136 11.44 -9.22 5.58
C THR A 136 11.47 -7.94 4.75
N PHE A 137 10.64 -6.96 5.09
CA PHE A 137 10.57 -5.68 4.39
C PHE A 137 10.88 -4.53 5.35
N THR A 138 11.74 -3.61 4.94
CA THR A 138 11.91 -2.32 5.62
C THR A 138 10.70 -1.44 5.32
N LEU A 139 10.18 -0.78 6.34
CA LEU A 139 9.02 0.09 6.21
C LEU A 139 9.49 1.54 5.99
N PRO A 140 9.04 2.23 4.94
CA PRO A 140 9.33 3.65 4.78
C PRO A 140 8.81 4.47 5.97
N ALA A 141 9.48 5.58 6.28
CA ALA A 141 9.03 6.49 7.33
C ALA A 141 7.58 6.96 7.08
N GLY A 142 6.78 7.05 8.14
CA GLY A 142 5.37 7.43 8.03
C GLY A 142 4.43 6.32 7.57
N THR A 143 4.92 5.10 7.33
CA THR A 143 4.03 3.93 7.16
C THR A 143 3.29 3.68 8.48
N THR A 144 1.97 3.70 8.45
CA THR A 144 1.11 3.51 9.64
C THR A 144 0.30 2.21 9.57
N MET A 145 0.16 1.67 8.37
CA MET A 145 -0.62 0.49 8.09
C MET A 145 -0.05 -0.21 6.87
N ILE A 146 -0.13 -1.54 6.87
CA ILE A 146 0.18 -2.36 5.70
C ILE A 146 -0.99 -3.29 5.35
N ALA A 147 -1.23 -3.47 4.05
CA ALA A 147 -1.97 -4.61 3.52
C ALA A 147 -0.97 -5.62 2.95
N MET A 148 -1.20 -6.90 3.20
CA MET A 148 -0.29 -7.98 2.78
C MET A 148 -0.96 -8.85 1.75
N TYR A 149 -0.17 -9.28 0.76
CA TYR A 149 -0.64 -10.09 -0.34
C TYR A 149 0.28 -11.28 -0.54
N SER A 150 -0.30 -12.41 -0.95
CA SER A 150 0.46 -13.57 -1.39
C SER A 150 -0.22 -14.25 -2.56
N TYR A 151 0.57 -14.67 -3.55
CA TYR A 151 0.09 -15.36 -4.72
C TYR A 151 0.63 -16.79 -4.75
N CYS A 152 -0.26 -17.77 -4.78
CA CYS A 152 0.10 -19.16 -5.01
C CYS A 152 -0.02 -19.49 -6.50
N ASN A 153 0.96 -20.22 -7.04
CA ASN A 153 0.93 -20.64 -8.43
C ASN A 153 -0.30 -21.50 -8.80
N LEU A 154 -0.92 -22.20 -7.83
CA LEU A 154 -2.10 -23.06 -8.03
C LEU A 154 -3.39 -22.57 -7.35
N HIS A 155 -3.29 -21.77 -6.29
CA HIS A 155 -4.42 -21.43 -5.43
C HIS A 155 -4.74 -19.93 -5.41
N ASP A 156 -4.43 -19.23 -6.50
CA ASP A 156 -4.79 -17.84 -6.73
C ASP A 156 -4.18 -16.86 -5.70
N HIS A 157 -4.78 -15.68 -5.61
CA HIS A 157 -4.26 -14.50 -4.92
C HIS A 157 -4.99 -14.27 -3.61
N TRP A 158 -4.25 -14.00 -2.53
CA TRP A 158 -4.76 -13.83 -1.18
C TRP A 158 -4.33 -12.50 -0.59
N LYS A 159 -5.17 -11.95 0.29
CA LYS A 159 -4.95 -10.67 0.95
C LYS A 159 -5.34 -10.68 2.43
N VAL A 160 -4.54 -9.97 3.22
CA VAL A 160 -4.92 -9.48 4.56
C VAL A 160 -4.96 -7.96 4.53
N GLU A 161 -6.12 -7.42 4.86
CA GLU A 161 -6.34 -5.98 4.93
C GLU A 161 -5.66 -5.35 6.14
N GLY A 162 -5.08 -4.17 5.93
CA GLY A 162 -4.92 -3.11 6.92
C GLY A 162 -4.46 -3.51 8.34
N THR A 163 -3.27 -4.08 8.44
CA THR A 163 -2.59 -4.31 9.72
C THR A 163 -1.92 -3.02 10.18
N LYS A 164 -2.37 -2.45 11.32
CA LYS A 164 -1.75 -1.25 11.91
C LYS A 164 -0.37 -1.57 12.46
N ILE A 165 0.57 -0.67 12.20
CA ILE A 165 1.88 -0.66 12.86
C ILE A 165 1.67 -0.04 14.25
N GLY A 166 2.19 -0.69 15.28
CA GLY A 166 2.06 -0.29 16.70
C GLY A 166 2.74 1.05 17.00
#